data_AF-A0A5E8CIP5-F1
#
_entry.id   AF-A0A5E8CIP5-F1
#
_cell.length_a   1.000
_cell.length_b   1.000
_cell.length_c   1.000
_cell.angle_alpha   90.00
_cell.angle_beta   90.00
_cell.angle_gamma   90.00
#
_symmetry.space_group_name_H-M   'P 1'
#
loop_
_entity.id
_entity.type
_entity.pdbx_description
1 polymer ?
#
loop_
_entity_poly.entity_id
_entity_poly.type
_entity_poly.pdbx_seq_one_letter_code
_entity_poly.pdbx_strand_id
1 'polypeptide(L)'
;MKTLYILVSLLLVNNAFSLSKIESEFNGNTTCSTCKFVVNVIDYDLSVANKTIGIIASDVKQICQLIKGPSGRECEIICNDIQEICNWLGHGLNSTQVCQKLHMCNNTLSHAIC
;
A
#
# COMPACT_ATOMS: atom_id res chain seq x y z
N MET A 1 0.98 13.30 17.84
CA MET A 1 1.31 12.63 16.55
C MET A 1 0.64 11.27 16.41
N LYS A 2 0.73 10.35 17.39
CA LYS A 2 -0.02 9.07 17.39
C LYS A 2 -1.55 9.23 17.28
N THR A 3 -2.10 10.26 17.94
CA THR A 3 -3.54 10.56 17.91
C THR A 3 -4.03 10.98 16.52
N LEU A 4 -3.17 11.58 15.68
CA LEU A 4 -3.57 12.06 14.36
C LEU A 4 -3.70 10.91 13.35
N TYR A 5 -2.85 9.89 13.42
CA TYR A 5 -2.94 8.69 12.58
C TYR A 5 -4.19 7.85 12.89
N ILE A 6 -4.53 7.72 14.18
CA ILE A 6 -5.77 7.06 14.62
C ILE A 6 -6.99 7.85 14.14
N LEU A 7 -6.95 9.19 14.18
CA LEU A 7 -8.02 10.03 13.64
C LEU A 7 -8.14 9.95 12.11
N VAL A 8 -7.02 9.88 11.38
CA VAL A 8 -7.02 9.63 9.92
C VAL A 8 -7.58 8.23 9.60
N SER A 9 -7.21 7.22 10.39
CA SER A 9 -7.82 5.89 10.32
C SER A 9 -9.33 6.00 10.49
N LEU A 10 -9.80 6.73 11.51
CA LEU A 10 -11.22 6.95 11.83
C LEU A 10 -11.99 7.76 10.77
N LEU A 11 -11.34 8.71 10.09
CA LEU A 11 -11.97 9.51 9.02
C LEU A 11 -12.10 8.71 7.72
N LEU A 12 -11.18 7.78 7.43
CA LEU A 12 -11.26 6.88 6.27
C LEU A 12 -12.31 5.76 6.44
N VAL A 13 -12.69 5.41 7.67
CA VAL A 13 -13.74 4.39 7.94
C VAL A 13 -15.14 4.88 7.61
N ASN A 14 -15.38 6.19 7.65
CA ASN A 14 -16.74 6.75 7.64
C ASN A 14 -17.27 7.10 6.24
N ASN A 15 -16.52 6.82 5.18
CA ASN A 15 -17.03 6.92 3.82
C ASN A 15 -16.48 5.80 2.94
N ALA A 16 -17.01 4.60 3.16
CA ALA A 16 -16.98 3.45 2.26
C ALA A 16 -15.59 2.99 1.73
N PHE A 17 -14.47 3.26 2.42
CA PHE A 17 -13.31 2.40 2.28
C PHE A 17 -13.69 1.07 2.91
N SER A 18 -14.09 0.13 2.06
CA SER A 18 -14.66 -1.15 2.47
C SER A 18 -13.60 -1.97 3.24
N LEU A 19 -13.51 -1.71 4.54
CA LEU A 19 -12.69 -2.43 5.52
C LEU A 19 -13.07 -3.91 5.62
N SER A 20 -14.21 -4.32 5.05
CA SER A 20 -14.52 -5.73 4.80
C SER A 20 -13.49 -6.43 3.89
N LYS A 21 -12.67 -5.68 3.14
CA LYS A 21 -11.63 -6.23 2.26
C LYS A 21 -10.26 -6.37 2.93
N ILE A 22 -10.03 -5.73 4.08
CA ILE A 22 -8.76 -5.84 4.81
C ILE A 22 -8.75 -7.11 5.69
N GLU A 23 -9.89 -7.48 6.27
CA GLU A 23 -9.94 -8.59 7.23
C GLU A 23 -10.03 -9.98 6.57
N SER A 24 -10.31 -10.08 5.26
CA SER A 24 -10.43 -11.37 4.55
C SER A 24 -9.22 -11.77 3.68
N GLU A 25 -8.15 -10.97 3.61
CA GLU A 25 -6.91 -11.31 2.87
C GLU A 25 -5.70 -11.61 3.80
N PHE A 26 -5.90 -11.92 5.08
CA PHE A 26 -4.82 -12.43 5.96
C PHE A 26 -4.64 -13.96 5.86
N ASN A 27 -5.01 -14.57 4.74
CA ASN A 27 -4.80 -16.01 4.50
C ASN A 27 -4.22 -16.36 3.13
N GLY A 28 -3.37 -15.50 2.56
CA GLY A 28 -2.61 -15.84 1.36
C GLY A 28 -1.77 -14.67 0.84
N ASN A 29 -0.46 -14.74 1.07
CA ASN A 29 0.57 -13.80 0.61
C ASN A 29 0.58 -12.41 1.29
N THR A 30 1.18 -12.35 2.49
CA THR A 30 1.45 -11.12 3.25
C THR A 30 2.20 -10.06 2.43
N THR A 31 3.04 -10.45 1.47
CA THR A 31 3.79 -9.53 0.59
C THR A 31 2.86 -8.76 -0.34
N CYS A 32 1.91 -9.44 -0.98
CA CYS A 32 0.95 -8.81 -1.89
C CYS A 32 0.03 -7.85 -1.13
N SER A 33 -0.47 -8.27 0.04
CA SER A 33 -1.34 -7.43 0.88
C SER A 33 -0.61 -6.20 1.41
N THR A 34 0.65 -6.36 1.85
CA THR A 34 1.50 -5.23 2.29
C THR A 34 1.71 -4.25 1.15
N CYS A 35 2.01 -4.74 -0.05
CA CYS A 35 2.17 -3.89 -1.22
C CYS A 35 0.92 -3.10 -1.53
N LYS A 36 -0.24 -3.76 -1.64
CA LYS A 36 -1.51 -3.09 -1.96
C LYS A 36 -1.84 -2.01 -0.93
N PHE A 37 -1.61 -2.29 0.36
CA PHE A 37 -1.82 -1.31 1.42
C PHE A 37 -0.98 -0.05 1.20
N VAL A 38 0.34 -0.20 1.03
CA VAL A 38 1.24 0.95 0.85
C VAL A 38 0.92 1.71 -0.44
N VAL A 39 0.64 1.01 -1.54
CA VAL A 39 0.29 1.65 -2.82
C VAL A 39 -1.03 2.42 -2.73
N ASN A 40 -2.03 1.92 -1.99
CA ASN A 40 -3.26 2.66 -1.76
C ASN A 40 -3.04 3.94 -0.94
N VAL A 41 -2.09 3.94 0.01
CA VAL A 41 -1.71 5.16 0.72
C VAL A 41 -1.08 6.17 -0.24
N ILE A 42 -0.18 5.71 -1.12
CA ILE A 42 0.44 6.57 -2.15
C ILE A 42 -0.62 7.16 -3.07
N ASP A 43 -1.56 6.33 -3.54
CA ASP A 43 -2.63 6.76 -4.43
C ASP A 43 -3.56 7.80 -3.78
N TYR A 44 -3.94 7.59 -2.52
CA TYR A 44 -4.70 8.58 -1.76
C TYR A 44 -3.92 9.90 -1.61
N ASP A 45 -2.64 9.82 -1.25
CA ASP A 45 -1.82 10.99 -1.04
C ASP A 45 -1.61 11.78 -2.34
N LEU A 46 -1.51 11.09 -3.47
CA LEU A 46 -1.35 11.68 -4.79
C LEU A 46 -2.66 12.27 -5.33
N SER A 47 -3.78 11.53 -5.23
CA SER A 47 -5.05 11.87 -5.90
C SER A 47 -6.02 12.67 -5.04
N VAL A 48 -6.05 12.43 -3.73
CA VAL A 48 -7.00 13.06 -2.80
C VAL A 48 -6.32 14.16 -1.99
N ALA A 49 -5.17 13.86 -1.39
CA ALA A 49 -4.44 14.83 -0.58
C ALA A 49 -3.59 15.81 -1.41
N ASN A 50 -3.41 15.54 -2.71
CA ASN A 50 -2.63 16.34 -3.66
C ASN A 50 -1.23 16.69 -3.12
N LYS A 51 -0.58 15.71 -2.49
CA LYS A 51 0.77 15.86 -1.92
C LYS A 51 1.83 15.79 -3.01
N THR A 52 2.95 16.46 -2.79
CA THR A 52 4.13 16.31 -3.64
C THR A 52 4.81 14.96 -3.40
N ILE A 53 5.50 14.43 -4.42
CA ILE A 53 6.21 13.15 -4.33
C ILE A 53 7.19 13.11 -3.13
N GLY A 54 7.82 14.24 -2.79
CA GLY A 54 8.70 14.34 -1.63
C GLY A 54 7.99 14.11 -0.29
N ILE A 55 6.76 14.62 -0.14
CA ILE A 55 5.94 14.40 1.06
C ILE A 55 5.45 12.96 1.11
N ILE A 56 4.97 12.43 -0.02
CA ILE A 56 4.56 11.03 -0.18
C ILE A 56 5.70 10.10 0.24
N ALA A 57 6.92 10.36 -0.22
CA ALA A 57 8.09 9.58 0.11
C ALA A 57 8.40 9.57 1.62
N SER A 58 8.24 10.71 2.28
CA SER A 58 8.41 10.82 3.72
C SER A 58 7.33 10.05 4.50
N ASP A 59 6.08 10.10 4.05
CA ASP A 59 4.96 9.43 4.71
C ASP A 59 5.06 7.91 4.57
N VAL A 60 5.34 7.42 3.36
CA VAL A 60 5.57 5.99 3.10
C VAL A 60 6.77 5.47 3.90
N LYS A 61 7.87 6.22 3.95
CA LYS A 61 9.05 5.82 4.74
C LYS A 61 8.72 5.70 6.23
N GLN A 62 7.94 6.62 6.79
CA GLN A 62 7.49 6.52 8.18
C GLN A 62 6.61 5.30 8.42
N ILE A 63 5.70 4.99 7.49
CA ILE A 63 4.87 3.78 7.54
C ILE A 63 5.76 2.54 7.53
N CYS A 64 6.72 2.44 6.61
CA CYS A 64 7.62 1.29 6.50
C CYS A 64 8.49 1.08 7.75
N GLN A 65 8.91 2.16 8.42
CA GLN A 65 9.64 2.07 9.69
C GLN A 65 8.81 1.48 10.84
N LEU A 66 7.48 1.57 10.75
CA LEU A 66 6.56 0.99 11.74
C LEU A 66 6.30 -0.50 11.47
N ILE A 67 6.49 -0.96 10.23
CA ILE A 67 6.31 -2.36 9.84
C ILE A 67 7.57 -3.14 10.19
N LYS A 68 7.45 -4.05 11.16
CA LYS A 68 8.56 -4.91 11.60
C LYS A 68 8.53 -6.26 10.86
N GLY A 69 9.67 -6.95 10.85
CA GLY A 69 9.78 -8.29 10.29
C GLY A 69 9.89 -8.30 8.76
N PRO A 70 9.60 -9.45 8.11
CA PRO A 70 9.74 -9.61 6.65
C PRO A 70 9.00 -8.54 5.83
N SER A 71 7.82 -8.13 6.27
CA SER A 71 7.01 -7.10 5.62
C SER A 71 7.62 -5.70 5.67
N GLY A 72 8.53 -5.43 6.61
CA GLY A 72 9.27 -4.17 6.65
C GLY A 72 10.25 -4.06 5.48
N ARG A 73 10.96 -5.15 5.15
CA ARG A 73 11.87 -5.22 4.00
C ARG A 73 11.11 -5.10 2.67
N GLU A 74 9.92 -5.69 2.62
CA GLU A 74 9.03 -5.54 1.46
C GLU A 74 8.59 -4.08 1.30
N CYS A 75 8.22 -3.41 2.38
CA CYS A 75 7.86 -1.99 2.36
C CYS A 75 9.04 -1.08 1.92
N GLU A 76 10.27 -1.42 2.29
CA GLU A 76 11.47 -0.70 1.82
C GLU A 76 11.67 -0.79 0.30
N ILE A 77 11.32 -1.92 -0.33
CA ILE A 77 11.36 -2.03 -1.80
C ILE A 77 10.40 -1.01 -2.42
N ILE A 78 9.18 -0.91 -1.88
CA ILE A 78 8.18 0.07 -2.32
C ILE A 78 8.69 1.51 -2.12
N CYS A 79 9.43 1.78 -1.04
CA CYS A 79 10.04 3.09 -0.80
C CYS A 79 11.04 3.51 -1.88
N ASN A 80 11.76 2.56 -2.44
CA ASN A 80 12.77 2.86 -3.46
C ASN A 80 12.13 3.22 -4.81
N ASP A 81 10.93 2.70 -5.08
CA ASP A 81 10.25 2.85 -6.36
C ASP A 81 9.13 3.91 -6.34
N ILE A 82 9.04 4.75 -5.31
CA ILE A 82 7.94 5.72 -5.12
C ILE A 82 7.71 6.60 -6.34
N GLN A 83 8.78 7.07 -6.98
CA GLN A 83 8.64 7.92 -8.17
C GLN A 83 7.96 7.17 -9.32
N GLU A 84 8.33 5.91 -9.53
CA GLU A 84 7.77 5.08 -10.58
C GLU A 84 6.33 4.66 -10.25
N ILE A 85 6.05 4.35 -8.98
CA ILE A 85 4.71 4.06 -8.48
C ILE A 85 3.78 5.25 -8.68
N CYS A 86 4.17 6.46 -8.29
CA CYS A 86 3.40 7.68 -8.54
C CYS A 86 3.14 7.88 -10.04
N ASN A 87 4.13 7.60 -10.89
CA ASN A 87 3.97 7.68 -12.33
C ASN A 87 2.95 6.65 -12.85
N TRP A 88 2.99 5.41 -12.39
CA TRP A 88 2.02 4.38 -12.77
C TRP A 88 0.60 4.70 -12.31
N LEU A 89 0.44 5.20 -11.08
CA LEU A 89 -0.84 5.66 -10.55
C LEU A 89 -1.37 6.86 -11.36
N GLY A 90 -0.49 7.79 -11.74
CA GLY A 90 -0.83 8.90 -12.65
C GLY A 90 -1.28 8.45 -14.04
N HIS A 91 -0.87 7.26 -14.49
CA HIS A 91 -1.34 6.62 -15.72
C HIS A 91 -2.60 5.76 -15.52
N GLY A 92 -3.22 5.78 -14.33
CA GLY A 92 -4.47 5.09 -14.04
C GLY A 92 -4.31 3.62 -13.67
N LEU A 93 -3.11 3.16 -13.31
CA LEU A 93 -2.94 1.82 -12.77
C LEU A 93 -3.50 1.75 -11.35
N ASN A 94 -4.11 0.62 -11.00
CA ASN A 94 -4.55 0.36 -9.63
C ASN A 94 -3.47 -0.36 -8.81
N SER A 95 -3.66 -0.42 -7.48
CA SER A 95 -2.70 -1.04 -6.56
C SER A 95 -2.38 -2.50 -6.86
N THR A 96 -3.32 -3.27 -7.42
CA THR A 96 -3.03 -4.66 -7.83
C THR A 96 -2.08 -4.72 -9.02
N GLN A 97 -2.29 -3.87 -10.02
CA GLN A 97 -1.42 -3.80 -11.20
C GLN A 97 -0.03 -3.29 -10.87
N VAL A 98 0.07 -2.28 -9.98
CA VAL A 98 1.36 -1.78 -9.47
C VAL A 98 2.08 -2.90 -8.71
N CYS A 99 1.41 -3.60 -7.80
CA CYS A 99 2.04 -4.66 -7.03
C CYS A 99 2.40 -5.90 -7.86
N GLN A 100 1.71 -6.14 -8.97
CA GLN A 100 2.13 -7.12 -9.98
C GLN A 100 3.42 -6.68 -10.69
N LYS A 101 3.55 -5.40 -11.04
CA LYS A 101 4.77 -4.83 -11.64
C LYS A 101 5.97 -4.87 -10.70
N LEU A 102 5.73 -4.70 -9.40
CA LEU A 102 6.75 -4.87 -8.35
C LEU A 102 7.03 -6.35 -8.03
N HIS A 103 6.40 -7.29 -8.72
CA HIS A 103 6.50 -8.74 -8.46
C HIS A 103 6.08 -9.17 -7.04
N MET A 104 5.32 -8.33 -6.35
CA MET A 104 4.84 -8.58 -4.97
C MET A 104 3.48 -9.31 -4.98
N CYS A 105 2.72 -9.18 -6.06
CA CYS A 105 1.51 -9.93 -6.32
C CYS A 105 1.70 -10.78 -7.58
N ASN A 106 1.94 -12.09 -7.43
CA ASN A 106 1.93 -12.99 -8.58
C ASN A 106 0.47 -13.34 -8.97
N ASN A 107 0.19 -13.36 -10.28
CA ASN A 107 -1.08 -13.83 -10.83
C ASN A 107 -1.27 -15.35 -10.78
N THR A 108 -0.33 -16.07 -10.16
CA THR A 108 -0.60 -17.43 -9.77
C THR A 108 -1.68 -17.38 -8.70
N LEU A 109 -2.90 -17.74 -9.09
CA LEU A 109 -3.67 -18.73 -8.36
C LEU A 109 -2.66 -19.52 -7.52
N SER A 110 -2.67 -19.32 -6.20
CA SER A 110 -2.15 -20.31 -5.28
C SER A 110 -3.04 -21.54 -5.47
N HIS A 111 -2.81 -22.23 -6.58
CA HIS A 111 -3.20 -23.60 -6.79
C HIS A 111 -2.71 -24.33 -5.55
N ALA A 112 -3.68 -24.86 -4.82
CA ALA A 112 -3.65 -26.19 -4.27
C ALA A 112 -2.23 -26.77 -4.15
N ILE A 113 -1.74 -26.75 -2.91
CA ILE A 113 -0.75 -27.74 -2.48
C ILE A 113 -1.32 -29.11 -2.85
N CYS A 114 -0.63 -29.83 -3.73
CA CYS A 114 -0.84 -31.25 -3.97
C CYS A 114 -0.52 -32.07 -2.71
#